data_AF-A0A7S4HUG3-F1
#
_entry.id   AF-A0A7S4HUG3-F1
#
_cell.length_a   1.000
_cell.length_b   1.000
_cell.length_c   1.000
_cell.angle_alpha   90.00
_cell.angle_beta   90.00
_cell.angle_gamma   90.00
#
_symmetry.space_group_name_H-M   'P 1'
#
loop_
_entity.id
_entity.type
_entity.pdbx_description
1 polymer ?
#
loop_
_entity_poly.entity_id
_entity_poly.type
_entity_poly.pdbx_seq_one_letter_code
_entity_poly.pdbx_strand_id
1 'polypeptide(L)'
;NNLQTLYVCEYENGLELTLSFLDEDRPNCCEDCLYDTIRKPLFGRHSDIETCFLFNEGSVLFPGTYSGDQTWNEKKPSHNEATVELSKFEAKNGSPVLYINTWNHLMGERNNNN
;
A
#
# COMPACT_ATOMS: atom_id res chain seq x y z
N ASN A 1 8.07 -6.79 -4.16
CA ASN A 1 7.70 -5.93 -3.01
C ASN A 1 7.87 -6.65 -1.68
N ASN A 2 8.98 -6.36 -0.99
CA ASN A 2 9.37 -6.98 0.28
C ASN A 2 8.94 -6.10 1.47
N LEU A 3 7.77 -6.39 2.05
CA LEU A 3 7.35 -5.82 3.34
C LEU A 3 8.36 -6.25 4.41
N GLN A 4 9.01 -5.29 5.06
CA GLN A 4 9.98 -5.58 6.11
C GLN A 4 9.35 -5.57 7.49
N THR A 5 8.52 -4.59 7.75
CA THR A 5 8.00 -4.31 9.09
C THR A 5 6.63 -3.68 9.00
N LEU A 6 5.74 -4.14 9.86
CA LEU A 6 4.46 -3.52 10.14
C LEU A 6 4.55 -2.90 11.54
N TYR A 7 4.40 -1.59 11.62
CA TYR A 7 4.22 -0.88 12.87
C TYR A 7 2.72 -0.70 13.13
N VAL A 8 2.32 -0.88 14.38
CA VAL A 8 0.93 -0.70 14.82
C VAL A 8 0.94 0.27 15.98
N CYS A 9 0.21 1.37 15.83
CA CYS A 9 -0.04 2.33 16.90
C CYS A 9 -1.53 2.32 17.25
N GLU A 10 -1.85 2.17 18.53
CA GLU A 10 -3.22 2.18 19.02
C GLU A 10 -3.60 3.58 19.52
N TYR A 11 -4.76 4.05 19.06
CA TYR A 11 -5.38 5.31 19.45
C TYR A 11 -6.78 5.03 20.02
N GLU A 12 -7.40 6.04 20.65
CA GLU A 12 -8.75 5.94 21.24
C GLU A 12 -9.80 5.43 20.23
N ASN A 13 -9.66 5.81 18.95
CA ASN A 13 -10.65 5.55 17.91
C ASN A 13 -10.21 4.48 16.89
N GLY A 14 -9.08 3.80 17.10
CA GLY A 14 -8.62 2.79 16.14
C GLY A 14 -7.11 2.55 16.15
N LEU A 15 -6.61 1.95 15.09
CA LEU A 15 -5.20 1.63 14.87
C LEU A 15 -4.65 2.42 13.67
N GLU A 16 -3.40 2.85 13.78
CA GLU A 16 -2.57 3.25 12.65
C GLU A 16 -1.67 2.07 12.27
N LEU A 17 -1.71 1.70 11.00
CA LEU A 17 -0.88 0.66 10.42
C LEU A 17 0.13 1.34 9.50
N THR A 18 1.41 1.25 9.84
CA THR A 18 2.50 1.79 9.03
C THR A 18 3.35 0.65 8.49
N LEU A 19 3.40 0.51 7.17
CA LEU A 19 4.10 -0.55 6.46
C LEU A 19 5.40 -0.01 5.89
N SER A 20 6.52 -0.65 6.23
CA SER A 20 7.84 -0.31 5.70
C SER A 20 8.27 -1.33 4.66
N PHE A 21 8.53 -0.87 3.44
CA PHE A 21 8.97 -1.68 2.31
C PHE A 21 10.44 -1.42 1.99
N LEU A 22 11.19 -2.48 1.72
CA LEU A 22 12.60 -2.35 1.28
C LEU A 22 12.67 -1.72 -0.11
N ASP A 23 11.73 -2.07 -1.00
CA ASP A 23 11.88 -1.89 -2.44
C ASP A 23 10.54 -1.71 -3.16
N GLU A 24 10.58 -1.06 -4.32
CA GLU A 24 9.49 -0.86 -5.28
C GLU A 24 9.84 -1.57 -6.58
N ASP A 25 9.63 -2.89 -6.65
CA ASP A 25 10.00 -3.68 -7.85
C ASP A 25 9.07 -3.32 -9.01
N ARG A 26 9.57 -2.56 -10.00
CA ARG A 26 8.79 -2.27 -11.21
C ARG A 26 8.57 -3.53 -12.06
N PRO A 27 7.49 -3.60 -12.86
CA PRO A 27 7.20 -4.79 -13.70
C PRO A 27 8.30 -5.15 -14.73
N ASN A 28 9.25 -4.25 -15.01
CA ASN A 28 10.29 -4.42 -16.01
C ASN A 28 11.68 -4.15 -15.40
N CYS A 29 12.56 -5.16 -15.43
CA CYS A 29 13.92 -5.12 -14.87
C CYS A 29 14.80 -3.96 -15.41
N CYS A 30 14.52 -3.45 -16.62
CA CYS A 30 15.24 -2.31 -17.18
C CYS A 30 14.76 -0.96 -16.63
N GLU A 31 13.46 -0.83 -16.33
CA GLU A 31 12.88 0.38 -15.74
C GLU A 31 13.13 0.46 -14.23
N ASP A 32 13.27 -0.70 -13.60
CA ASP A 32 13.65 -0.91 -12.20
C ASP A 32 15.07 -0.36 -11.91
N CYS A 33 16.07 -0.79 -12.69
CA CYS A 33 17.45 -0.33 -12.60
C CYS A 33 17.61 1.19 -12.82
N LEU A 34 16.79 1.78 -13.71
CA LEU A 34 16.78 3.22 -13.96
C LEU A 34 16.11 3.99 -12.81
N TYR A 35 15.03 3.45 -12.23
CA TYR A 35 14.27 4.08 -11.15
C TYR A 35 15.05 4.06 -9.82
N ASP A 36 15.72 2.95 -9.51
CA ASP A 36 16.64 2.83 -8.36
C ASP A 36 17.77 3.87 -8.41
N THR A 37 18.29 4.14 -9.62
CA THR A 37 19.39 5.08 -9.83
C THR A 37 18.95 6.54 -9.63
N ILE A 38 17.69 6.89 -9.93
CA ILE A 38 17.19 8.27 -9.83
C ILE A 38 16.48 8.58 -8.50
N ARG A 39 15.99 7.56 -7.79
CA ARG A 39 15.26 7.68 -6.51
C ARG A 39 16.09 8.32 -5.40
N LYS A 40 17.36 7.92 -5.26
CA LYS A 40 18.31 8.49 -4.29
C LYS A 40 18.49 10.01 -4.46
N PRO A 41 18.84 10.52 -5.66
CA PRO A 41 19.02 11.96 -5.85
C PRO A 41 17.72 12.78 -5.93
N LEU A 42 16.58 12.20 -6.37
CA LEU A 42 15.31 12.95 -6.48
C LEU A 42 14.49 12.97 -5.19
N PHE A 43 14.49 11.88 -4.42
CA PHE A 43 13.58 11.71 -3.28
C PHE A 43 14.29 11.38 -1.97
N GLY A 44 15.59 11.06 -1.98
CA GLY A 44 16.40 10.86 -0.78
C GLY A 44 16.05 9.65 0.09
N ARG A 45 15.21 8.73 -0.40
CA ARG A 45 14.70 7.58 0.38
C ARG A 45 15.28 6.25 -0.10
N HIS A 46 15.41 5.29 0.81
CA HIS A 46 15.84 3.90 0.53
C HIS A 46 14.70 2.90 0.75
N SER A 47 13.70 3.28 1.54
CA SER A 47 12.50 2.50 1.84
C SER A 47 11.26 3.35 1.63
N ASP A 48 10.14 2.69 1.32
CA ASP A 48 8.84 3.35 1.26
C ASP A 48 8.04 3.01 2.51
N ILE A 49 7.28 4.01 2.95
CA ILE A 49 6.49 3.96 4.16
C ILE A 49 5.07 4.33 3.76
N GLU A 50 4.17 3.36 3.88
CA GLU A 50 2.76 3.55 3.59
C GLU A 50 1.95 3.42 4.87
N THR A 51 0.93 4.27 5.02
CA THR A 51 0.09 4.28 6.22
C THR A 51 -1.38 4.14 5.86
N CYS A 52 -2.12 3.40 6.69
CA CYS A 52 -3.58 3.40 6.71
C CYS A 52 -4.09 3.36 8.16
N PHE A 53 -5.35 3.75 8.36
CA PHE A 53 -5.97 3.80 9.67
C PHE A 53 -7.16 2.86 9.72
N LEU A 54 -7.18 1.94 10.68
CA LEU A 54 -8.30 1.06 10.97
C LEU A 54 -9.13 1.69 12.10
N PHE A 55 -10.34 2.12 11.82
CA PHE A 55 -11.22 2.70 12.84
C PHE A 55 -12.10 1.65 13.53
N ASN A 56 -12.40 1.88 14.81
CA ASN A 56 -13.17 0.98 15.67
C ASN A 56 -14.59 0.72 15.15
N GLU A 57 -15.19 1.65 14.41
CA GLU A 57 -16.49 1.49 13.74
C GLU A 57 -16.45 0.52 12.54
N GLY A 58 -15.28 -0.02 12.20
CA GLY A 58 -15.14 -1.05 11.17
C GLY A 58 -14.90 -0.49 9.77
N SER A 59 -14.05 0.53 9.65
CA SER A 59 -13.62 1.07 8.35
C SER A 59 -12.10 1.30 8.31
N VAL A 60 -11.54 1.36 7.11
CA VAL A 60 -10.13 1.65 6.87
C VAL A 60 -10.00 2.91 6.03
N LEU A 61 -9.27 3.90 6.54
CA LEU A 61 -8.89 5.11 5.82
C LEU A 61 -7.50 4.95 5.19
N PHE A 62 -7.43 5.28 3.91
CA PHE A 62 -6.21 5.30 3.10
C PHE A 62 -5.87 6.76 2.73
N PRO A 63 -5.00 7.45 3.49
CA PRO A 63 -4.63 8.84 3.22
C PRO A 63 -3.59 8.93 2.08
N GLY A 64 -4.05 8.87 0.83
CA GLY A 64 -3.16 8.89 -0.34
C GLY A 64 -2.51 7.54 -0.66
N THR A 65 -2.96 6.45 -0.01
CA THR A 65 -2.40 5.11 -0.17
C THR A 65 -3.38 4.13 -0.82
N TYR A 66 -4.51 4.63 -1.34
CA TYR A 66 -5.56 3.79 -1.93
C TYR A 66 -5.27 3.45 -3.39
N SER A 67 -5.32 2.15 -3.72
CA SER A 67 -5.13 1.67 -5.09
C SER A 67 -6.34 1.92 -5.97
N GLY A 68 -7.56 1.91 -5.43
CA GLY A 68 -8.77 1.83 -6.26
C GLY A 68 -8.70 0.60 -7.17
N ASP A 69 -8.93 0.79 -8.47
CA ASP A 69 -8.84 -0.27 -9.49
C ASP A 69 -7.43 -0.43 -10.12
N GLN A 70 -6.44 0.30 -9.61
CA GLN A 70 -5.08 0.26 -10.16
C GLN A 70 -4.42 -1.10 -9.95
N THR A 71 -3.64 -1.53 -10.94
CA THR A 71 -2.96 -2.82 -10.97
C THR A 71 -1.45 -2.65 -10.95
N TRP A 72 -0.73 -3.76 -10.82
CA TRP A 72 0.73 -3.80 -10.84
C TRP A 72 1.32 -3.26 -12.14
N ASN A 73 0.58 -3.32 -13.24
CA ASN A 73 1.05 -2.89 -14.56
C ASN A 73 0.90 -1.38 -14.80
N GLU A 74 0.36 -0.63 -13.85
CA GLU A 74 0.20 0.81 -13.97
C GLU A 74 1.56 1.51 -14.04
N LYS A 75 1.82 2.25 -15.13
CA LYS A 75 3.11 2.94 -15.31
C LYS A 75 3.30 4.12 -14.35
N LYS A 76 2.21 4.76 -13.96
CA LYS A 76 2.21 5.90 -13.06
C LYS A 76 0.99 5.82 -12.13
N PRO A 77 1.07 5.00 -11.08
CA PRO A 77 -0.01 4.89 -10.11
C PRO A 77 -0.30 6.25 -9.43
N SER A 78 -1.58 6.54 -9.23
CA SER A 78 -2.09 7.73 -8.56
C SER A 78 -2.34 7.42 -7.09
N HIS A 79 -1.80 8.26 -6.20
CA HIS A 79 -2.00 8.20 -4.76
C HIS A 79 -3.40 8.73 -4.39
N ASN A 80 -4.38 7.84 -4.37
CA ASN A 80 -5.77 8.20 -4.07
C ASN A 80 -6.06 8.15 -2.57
N GLU A 81 -7.11 8.84 -2.16
CA GLU A 81 -7.68 8.76 -0.82
C GLU A 81 -9.04 8.05 -0.83
N ALA A 82 -9.28 7.19 0.16
CA ALA A 82 -10.58 6.57 0.37
C ALA A 82 -10.77 6.08 1.81
N THR A 83 -12.03 6.01 2.23
CA THR A 83 -12.45 5.26 3.42
C THR A 83 -13.32 4.08 2.98
N VAL A 84 -12.93 2.86 3.36
CA VAL A 84 -13.58 1.62 2.93
C VAL A 84 -14.04 0.83 4.15
N GLU A 85 -15.31 0.43 4.18
CA GLU A 85 -15.83 -0.45 5.23
C GLU A 85 -15.16 -1.82 5.21
N LEU A 86 -14.85 -2.39 6.37
CA LEU A 86 -14.27 -3.73 6.51
C LEU A 86 -15.14 -4.83 5.85
N SER A 87 -16.45 -4.61 5.79
CA SER A 87 -17.41 -5.50 5.12
C SER A 87 -17.11 -5.71 3.63
N LYS A 88 -16.38 -4.78 3.00
CA LYS A 88 -16.00 -4.82 1.59
C LYS A 88 -14.65 -5.50 1.34
N PHE A 89 -13.89 -5.78 2.40
CA PHE A 89 -12.60 -6.45 2.27
C PHE A 89 -12.81 -7.92 1.94
N GLU A 90 -12.05 -8.40 0.96
CA GLU A 90 -11.89 -9.82 0.77
C GLU A 90 -11.32 -10.45 2.04
N ALA A 91 -11.89 -11.58 2.43
CA ALA A 91 -11.47 -12.29 3.62
C ALA A 91 -10.76 -13.60 3.26
N LYS A 92 -9.62 -13.85 3.91
CA LYS A 92 -8.95 -15.16 3.90
C LYS A 92 -9.11 -15.79 5.27
N ASN A 93 -9.72 -16.98 5.32
CA ASN A 93 -10.03 -17.69 6.56
C ASN A 93 -10.80 -16.82 7.58
N GLY A 94 -11.73 -16.00 7.10
CA GLY A 94 -12.54 -15.10 7.93
C GLY A 94 -11.84 -13.83 8.41
N SER A 95 -10.57 -13.61 8.06
CA SER A 95 -9.84 -12.39 8.37
C SER A 95 -9.77 -11.47 7.15
N PRO A 96 -10.06 -10.16 7.27
CA PRO A 96 -9.94 -9.23 6.16
C PRO A 96 -8.48 -9.14 5.70
N VAL A 97 -8.29 -9.00 4.39
CA VAL A 97 -6.96 -8.94 3.78
C VAL A 97 -6.75 -7.57 3.16
N LEU A 98 -5.65 -6.93 3.58
CA LEU A 98 -5.15 -5.72 2.93
C LEU A 98 -4.24 -6.12 1.77
N TYR A 99 -4.63 -5.80 0.54
CA TYR A 99 -3.84 -6.10 -0.65
C TYR A 99 -2.93 -4.94 -1.00
N ILE A 100 -1.73 -5.25 -1.46
CA ILE A 100 -0.83 -4.31 -2.13
C ILE A 100 -0.98 -4.54 -3.62
N ASN A 101 -1.60 -3.59 -4.32
CA ASN A 101 -2.05 -3.79 -5.69
C ASN A 101 -1.10 -3.22 -6.74
N THR A 102 -0.17 -2.35 -6.36
CA THR A 102 0.74 -1.66 -7.28
C THR A 102 2.20 -1.81 -6.84
N TRP A 103 3.13 -1.59 -7.77
CA TRP A 103 4.57 -1.67 -7.49
C TRP A 103 5.03 -0.60 -6.50
N ASN A 104 4.37 0.57 -6.44
CA ASN A 104 4.59 1.64 -5.47
C ASN A 104 3.68 1.53 -4.22
N HIS A 105 3.36 0.31 -3.84
CA HIS A 105 2.73 -0.04 -2.56
C HIS A 105 1.31 0.49 -2.28
N LEU A 106 0.58 0.98 -3.28
CA LEU A 106 -0.83 1.36 -3.06
C LEU A 106 -1.68 0.14 -2.68
N MET A 107 -2.55 0.34 -1.69
CA MET A 107 -3.28 -0.70 -0.99
C MET A 107 -4.79 -0.67 -1.29
N GLY A 108 -5.45 -1.82 -1.15
CA GLY A 108 -6.90 -1.93 -1.35
C GLY A 108 -7.55 -3.13 -0.68
N GLU A 109 -8.87 -3.13 -0.73
CA GLU A 109 -9.76 -4.11 -0.10
C GLU A 109 -9.89 -5.42 -0.89
N ARG A 110 -9.40 -5.46 -2.13
CA ARG A 110 -9.48 -6.61 -3.04
C ARG A 110 -8.19 -6.77 -3.85
N ASN A 111 -8.00 -7.97 -4.40
CA ASN A 111 -6.89 -8.22 -5.32
C ASN A 111 -7.23 -7.72 -6.74
N ASN A 112 -6.50 -6.73 -7.23
CA ASN A 112 -6.67 -6.21 -8.58
C ASN A 112 -5.85 -6.95 -9.65
N ASN A 113 -4.97 -7.88 -9.24
CA ASN A 113 -3.96 -8.51 -10.11
C ASN A 113 -4.28 -9.98 -10.46
N ASN A 114 -5.56 -10.34 -10.55
CA ASN A 114 -6.02 -11.69 -10.92
C ASN A 114 -5.90 -11.98 -12.41
#